data_AF-A0A7Y5KEL3-F1
#
_entry.id   AF-A0A7Y5KEL3-F1
#
_cell.length_a   1.000
_cell.length_b   1.000
_cell.length_c   1.000
_cell.angle_alpha   90.00
_cell.angle_beta   90.00
_cell.angle_gamma   90.00
#
_symmetry.space_group_name_H-M   'P 1'
#
loop_
_entity.id
_entity.type
_entity.pdbx_description
1 polymer ?
#
loop_
_entity_poly.entity_id
_entity_poly.type
_entity_poly.pdbx_seq_one_letter_code
_entity_poly.pdbx_strand_id
1 'polypeptide(L)'
;MERRDEKNLGELIELLEGAFEEVHIIQRRATEALFLLRAECRYRNFRVKITEIVDNQGRNYSFYLLRGDTVIVGFDNSEDRRAQILKYGKRNWKKHFRERVPHLHTFDRKEMRLTDEMSVVDFITWLRDYLDIYLADYPTASSNIEG
;
A
#
# COMPACT_ATOMS: atom_id res chain seq x y z
N MET A 1 -19.83 0.72 -8.10
CA MET A 1 -19.12 1.20 -6.89
C MET A 1 -19.62 0.35 -5.74
N GLU A 2 -18.81 -0.56 -5.23
CA GLU A 2 -19.18 -1.35 -4.04
C GLU A 2 -19.33 -0.40 -2.86
N ARG A 3 -20.50 -0.41 -2.21
CA ARG A 3 -20.74 0.38 -1.01
C ARG A 3 -19.96 -0.25 0.14
N ARG A 4 -19.06 0.52 0.77
CA ARG A 4 -18.41 0.14 2.03
C ARG A 4 -19.00 0.96 3.17
N ASP A 5 -19.52 0.26 4.17
CA ASP A 5 -20.17 0.84 5.35
C ASP A 5 -19.35 0.55 6.62
N GLU A 6 -19.89 0.94 7.79
CA GLU A 6 -19.24 0.72 9.08
C GLU A 6 -18.99 -0.76 9.39
N LYS A 7 -19.88 -1.66 8.91
CA LYS A 7 -19.72 -3.10 9.07
C LYS A 7 -18.49 -3.58 8.30
N ASN A 8 -18.36 -3.17 7.03
CA ASN A 8 -17.20 -3.52 6.20
C ASN A 8 -15.89 -2.95 6.78
N LEU A 9 -15.94 -1.80 7.47
CA LEU A 9 -14.78 -1.24 8.16
C LEU A 9 -14.39 -2.06 9.40
N GLY A 10 -15.37 -2.57 10.16
CA GLY A 10 -15.14 -3.47 11.28
C GLY A 10 -14.47 -4.77 10.86
N GLU A 11 -15.02 -5.43 9.84
CA GLU A 11 -14.46 -6.66 9.26
C GLU A 11 -13.03 -6.45 8.74
N LEU A 12 -12.74 -5.27 8.17
CA LEU A 12 -11.40 -4.96 7.68
C LEU A 12 -10.40 -4.74 8.84
N ILE A 13 -10.84 -4.16 9.96
CA ILE A 13 -9.99 -4.00 11.14
C ILE A 13 -9.71 -5.37 11.76
N GLU A 14 -10.72 -6.24 11.89
CA GLU A 14 -10.52 -7.62 12.34
C GLU A 14 -9.54 -8.38 11.44
N LEU A 15 -9.63 -8.18 10.12
CA LEU A 15 -8.68 -8.75 9.17
C LEU A 15 -7.26 -8.22 9.40
N LEU A 16 -7.08 -6.93 9.69
CA LEU A 16 -5.78 -6.36 10.03
C LEU A 16 -5.22 -6.97 11.32
N GLU A 17 -6.03 -7.06 12.36
CA GLU A 17 -5.65 -7.64 13.66
C GLU A 17 -5.31 -9.13 13.55
N GLY A 18 -5.94 -9.86 12.62
CA GLY A 18 -5.58 -11.23 12.29
C GLY A 18 -4.36 -11.38 11.37
N ALA A 19 -3.94 -10.33 10.67
CA ALA A 19 -2.82 -10.36 9.72
C ALA A 19 -1.52 -9.76 10.26
N PHE A 20 -1.61 -8.86 11.25
CA PHE A 20 -0.50 -8.04 11.72
C PHE A 20 -0.40 -8.00 13.24
N GLU A 21 0.80 -7.69 13.71
CA GLU A 21 1.10 -7.37 15.10
C GLU A 21 0.97 -5.84 15.31
N GLU A 22 0.74 -5.39 16.55
CA GLU A 22 0.77 -3.95 16.91
C GLU A 22 -0.08 -3.06 15.98
N VAL A 23 -1.33 -3.46 15.74
CA VAL A 23 -2.25 -2.71 14.88
C VAL A 23 -2.68 -1.42 15.58
N HIS A 24 -2.31 -0.28 15.00
CA HIS A 24 -2.65 1.05 15.46
C HIS A 24 -3.53 1.75 14.43
N ILE A 25 -4.82 1.87 14.73
CA ILE A 25 -5.76 2.62 13.90
C ILE A 25 -5.56 4.12 14.16
N ILE A 26 -4.98 4.82 13.18
CA ILE A 26 -4.72 6.25 13.25
C ILE A 26 -6.00 7.03 12.94
N GLN A 27 -6.73 6.58 11.92
CA GLN A 27 -7.96 7.24 11.51
C GLN A 27 -8.89 6.22 10.86
N ARG A 28 -10.17 6.29 11.20
CA ARG A 28 -11.20 5.48 10.55
C ARG A 28 -12.50 6.26 10.42
N ARG A 29 -13.18 6.12 9.29
CA ARG A 29 -14.52 6.69 9.04
C ARG A 29 -15.20 5.89 7.95
N ALA A 30 -16.46 5.54 8.16
CA ALA A 30 -17.31 4.96 7.13
C ALA A 30 -18.66 5.67 7.14
N THR A 31 -19.03 6.27 6.01
CA THR A 31 -20.34 6.84 5.74
C THR A 31 -20.76 6.42 4.34
N GLU A 32 -22.00 6.73 3.94
CA GLU A 32 -22.46 6.43 2.57
C GLU A 32 -21.59 7.06 1.46
N ALA A 33 -20.90 8.16 1.76
CA ALA A 33 -20.12 8.92 0.79
C ALA A 33 -18.59 8.75 0.95
N LEU A 34 -18.12 8.15 2.05
CA LEU A 34 -16.70 8.08 2.37
C LEU A 34 -16.38 6.84 3.18
N PHE A 35 -15.46 6.05 2.66
CA PHE A 35 -14.69 5.08 3.42
C PHE A 35 -13.27 5.61 3.59
N LEU A 36 -12.75 5.60 4.82
CA LEU A 36 -11.39 6.01 5.16
C LEU A 36 -10.85 5.08 6.23
N LEU A 37 -9.72 4.45 5.94
CA LEU A 37 -8.92 3.70 6.88
C LEU A 37 -7.47 4.15 6.79
N ARG A 38 -6.89 4.53 7.93
CA ARG A 38 -5.46 4.74 8.10
C ARG A 38 -4.98 3.98 9.32
N ALA A 39 -4.00 3.11 9.11
CA ALA A 39 -3.43 2.28 10.15
C ALA A 39 -1.91 2.17 9.98
N GLU A 40 -1.23 1.98 11.10
CA GLU A 40 0.14 1.49 11.15
C GLU A 40 0.15 0.16 11.89
N CYS A 41 0.86 -0.82 11.35
CA CYS A 41 0.95 -2.16 11.91
C CYS A 41 2.40 -2.65 11.86
N ARG A 42 2.69 -3.76 12.53
CA ARG A 42 3.94 -4.51 12.42
C ARG A 42 3.70 -5.86 11.74
N TYR A 43 4.59 -6.22 10.82
CA TYR A 43 4.63 -7.56 10.24
C TYR A 43 6.04 -8.10 10.40
N ARG A 44 6.25 -9.03 11.34
CA ARG A 44 7.59 -9.49 11.74
C ARG A 44 8.48 -8.29 12.13
N ASN A 45 9.60 -8.06 11.43
CA ASN A 45 10.53 -6.95 11.62
C ASN A 45 10.26 -5.74 10.70
N PHE A 46 9.10 -5.70 10.04
CA PHE A 46 8.71 -4.61 9.14
C PHE A 46 7.58 -3.77 9.72
N ARG A 47 7.62 -2.47 9.42
CA ARG A 47 6.49 -1.57 9.64
C ARG A 47 5.60 -1.59 8.41
N VAL A 48 4.29 -1.70 8.62
CA VAL A 48 3.28 -1.64 7.56
C VAL A 48 2.49 -0.36 7.73
N LYS A 49 2.42 0.47 6.69
CA LYS A 49 1.55 1.66 6.67
C LYS A 49 0.43 1.44 5.68
N ILE A 50 -0.81 1.61 6.13
CA ILE A 50 -2.00 1.40 5.34
C ILE A 50 -2.80 2.69 5.30
N THR A 51 -3.13 3.14 4.09
CA THR A 51 -4.11 4.19 3.86
C THR A 51 -5.00 3.77 2.71
N GLU A 52 -6.30 3.72 2.94
CA GLU A 52 -7.30 3.47 1.91
C GLU A 52 -8.46 4.43 2.08
N ILE A 53 -8.81 5.10 0.99
CA ILE A 53 -9.90 6.05 0.90
C ILE A 53 -10.75 5.62 -0.29
N VAL A 54 -12.06 5.50 -0.10
CA VAL A 54 -13.02 5.29 -1.18
C VAL A 54 -14.09 6.37 -1.07
N ASP A 55 -14.19 7.19 -2.10
CA ASP A 55 -15.18 8.25 -2.21
C ASP A 55 -15.85 8.23 -3.59
N ASN A 56 -16.60 9.29 -3.92
CA ASN A 56 -17.25 9.44 -5.22
C ASN A 56 -16.28 9.63 -6.40
N GLN A 57 -14.99 9.90 -6.15
CA GLN A 57 -13.94 9.97 -7.15
C GLN A 57 -13.22 8.63 -7.36
N GLY A 58 -13.58 7.60 -6.58
CA GLY A 58 -13.01 6.27 -6.65
C GLY A 58 -12.08 5.96 -5.48
N ARG A 59 -11.19 4.97 -5.66
CA ARG A 59 -10.23 4.58 -4.64
C ARG A 59 -8.99 5.48 -4.66
N ASN A 60 -8.49 5.84 -3.50
CA ASN A 60 -7.15 6.39 -3.30
C ASN A 60 -6.49 5.58 -2.20
N TYR A 61 -5.31 5.04 -2.47
CA TYR A 61 -4.65 4.16 -1.52
C TYR A 61 -3.13 4.33 -1.54
N SER A 62 -2.54 3.94 -0.42
CA SER A 62 -1.09 3.90 -0.22
C SER A 62 -0.80 2.82 0.83
N PHE A 63 -0.18 1.74 0.40
CA PHE A 63 0.21 0.60 1.22
C PHE A 63 1.72 0.41 1.15
N TYR A 64 2.40 0.53 2.29
CA TYR A 64 3.86 0.46 2.34
C TYR A 64 4.33 -0.57 3.34
N LEU A 65 5.35 -1.34 2.96
CA LEU A 65 6.16 -2.17 3.85
C LEU A 65 7.53 -1.53 3.99
N LEU A 66 7.95 -1.27 5.22
CA LEU A 66 9.19 -0.59 5.54
C LEU A 66 10.08 -1.43 6.47
N ARG A 67 11.39 -1.37 6.24
CA ARG A 67 12.41 -1.87 7.18
C ARG A 67 13.18 -0.68 7.72
N GLY A 68 12.99 -0.36 9.01
CA GLY A 68 13.39 0.96 9.51
C GLY A 68 12.69 2.05 8.69
N ASP A 69 13.44 3.05 8.22
CA ASP A 69 12.92 4.15 7.39
C ASP A 69 12.94 3.87 5.88
N THR A 70 13.40 2.69 5.47
CA THR A 70 13.50 2.32 4.06
C THR A 70 12.22 1.65 3.57
N VAL A 71 11.64 2.16 2.48
CA VAL A 71 10.53 1.50 1.78
C VAL A 71 11.08 0.29 1.02
N ILE A 72 10.61 -0.89 1.40
CA ILE A 72 10.92 -2.15 0.70
C ILE A 72 9.99 -2.31 -0.49
N VAL A 73 8.70 -2.08 -0.26
CA VAL A 73 7.67 -2.13 -1.28
C VAL A 73 6.56 -1.14 -0.95
N GLY A 74 6.01 -0.52 -2.00
CA GLY A 74 4.91 0.43 -1.88
C GLY A 74 3.92 0.28 -3.03
N PHE A 75 2.64 0.12 -2.71
CA PHE A 75 1.55 0.17 -3.69
C PHE A 75 0.75 1.44 -3.45
N ASP A 76 0.64 2.30 -4.46
CA ASP A 76 -0.23 3.46 -4.39
C ASP A 76 -0.79 3.81 -5.77
N ASN A 77 -1.77 4.72 -5.78
CA ASN A 77 -2.34 5.25 -7.02
C ASN A 77 -2.33 6.77 -7.03
N SER A 78 -1.33 7.39 -6.40
CA SER A 78 -1.20 8.83 -6.38
C SER A 78 -1.05 9.41 -7.81
N GLU A 79 -1.25 10.72 -7.95
CA GLU A 79 -1.03 11.45 -9.21
C GLU A 79 0.48 11.58 -9.51
N ASP A 80 1.15 10.44 -9.73
CA ASP A 80 2.59 10.36 -9.94
C ASP A 80 2.95 10.52 -11.43
N ARG A 81 3.80 11.51 -11.71
CA ARG A 81 4.26 11.81 -13.07
C ARG A 81 5.01 10.65 -13.72
N ARG A 82 5.84 9.91 -13.00
CA ARG A 82 6.57 8.74 -13.52
C ARG A 82 5.57 7.65 -13.89
N ALA A 83 4.56 7.39 -13.05
CA ALA A 83 3.52 6.40 -13.35
C ALA A 83 2.72 6.78 -14.60
N GLN A 84 2.34 8.05 -14.73
CA GLN A 84 1.66 8.57 -15.93
C GLN A 84 2.54 8.48 -17.18
N ILE A 85 3.84 8.77 -17.07
CA ILE A 85 4.80 8.59 -18.17
C ILE A 85 4.93 7.11 -18.55
N LEU A 86 4.92 6.19 -17.59
CA LEU A 86 4.96 4.75 -17.87
C LEU A 86 3.71 4.29 -18.61
N LYS A 87 2.52 4.74 -18.19
CA LYS A 87 1.24 4.34 -18.79
C LYS A 87 0.99 4.97 -20.16
N TYR A 88 1.25 6.27 -20.30
CA TYR A 88 0.86 7.06 -21.48
C TYR A 88 2.02 7.47 -22.38
N GLY A 89 3.27 7.30 -21.93
CA GLY A 89 4.46 7.75 -22.62
C GLY A 89 4.78 9.24 -22.41
N LYS A 90 6.05 9.59 -22.66
CA LYS A 90 6.62 10.94 -22.41
C LYS A 90 5.91 12.09 -23.13
N ARG A 91 5.20 11.82 -24.23
CA ARG A 91 4.52 12.85 -25.04
C ARG A 91 3.07 13.09 -24.60
N ASN A 92 2.40 12.08 -24.04
CA ASN A 92 0.96 12.13 -23.79
C ASN A 92 0.59 12.31 -22.30
N TRP A 93 1.50 12.01 -21.37
CA TRP A 93 1.20 12.03 -19.93
C TRP A 93 0.55 13.33 -19.44
N LYS A 94 0.90 14.49 -20.02
CA LYS A 94 0.36 15.80 -19.60
C LYS A 94 -1.16 15.90 -19.70
N LYS A 95 -1.80 15.14 -20.62
CA LYS A 95 -3.27 15.11 -20.74
C LYS A 95 -3.94 14.34 -19.59
N HIS A 96 -3.16 13.56 -18.85
CA HIS A 96 -3.59 12.66 -17.78
C HIS A 96 -2.99 13.06 -16.43
N PHE A 97 -2.57 14.31 -16.25
CA PHE A 97 -1.79 14.73 -15.08
C PHE A 97 -2.53 14.60 -13.74
N ARG A 98 -3.87 14.57 -13.76
CA ARG A 98 -4.73 14.33 -12.58
C ARG A 98 -5.18 12.89 -12.44
N GLU A 99 -4.74 12.02 -13.34
CA GLU A 99 -5.14 10.62 -13.29
C GLU A 99 -4.34 9.90 -12.21
N ARG A 100 -5.08 9.25 -11.31
CA ARG A 100 -4.58 8.27 -10.35
C ARG A 100 -4.21 7.00 -11.09
N VAL A 101 -2.93 6.69 -11.16
CA VAL A 101 -2.42 5.52 -11.89
C VAL A 101 -1.93 4.52 -10.85
N PRO A 102 -2.56 3.34 -10.69
CA PRO A 102 -2.06 2.28 -9.83
C PRO A 102 -0.64 1.86 -10.20
N HIS A 103 0.26 1.86 -9.21
CA HIS A 103 1.64 1.48 -9.41
C HIS A 103 2.31 0.93 -8.14
N LEU A 104 3.41 0.23 -8.40
CA LEU A 104 4.32 -0.35 -7.42
C LEU A 104 5.63 0.44 -7.41
N HIS A 105 6.12 0.77 -6.22
CA HIS A 105 7.49 1.17 -5.94
C HIS A 105 8.25 0.00 -5.31
N THR A 106 9.39 -0.37 -5.89
CA THR A 106 10.32 -1.31 -5.26
C THR A 106 11.44 -0.57 -4.52
N PHE A 107 12.32 -1.33 -3.85
CA PHE A 107 13.49 -0.88 -3.10
C PHE A 107 14.16 0.39 -3.68
N ASP A 108 14.39 1.38 -2.82
CA ASP A 108 14.94 2.70 -3.15
C ASP A 108 14.14 3.54 -4.17
N ARG A 109 12.88 3.17 -4.50
CA ARG A 109 12.08 3.80 -5.57
C ARG A 109 12.77 3.80 -6.94
N LYS A 110 13.74 2.91 -7.13
CA LYS A 110 14.53 2.81 -8.36
C LYS A 110 13.68 2.27 -9.49
N GLU A 111 12.89 1.24 -9.22
CA GLU A 111 11.91 0.72 -10.17
C GLU A 111 10.49 1.10 -9.80
N MET A 112 9.73 1.40 -10.84
CA MET A 112 8.30 1.64 -10.76
C MET A 112 7.64 0.79 -11.83
N ARG A 113 6.57 0.09 -11.45
CA ARG A 113 5.80 -0.77 -12.35
C ARG A 113 4.33 -0.43 -12.23
N LEU A 114 3.61 -0.47 -13.34
CA LEU A 114 2.16 -0.32 -13.31
C LEU A 114 1.54 -1.57 -12.69
N THR A 115 0.47 -1.38 -11.94
CA THR A 115 -0.31 -2.46 -11.34
C THR A 115 -1.78 -2.28 -11.70
N ASP A 116 -2.61 -3.22 -11.29
CA ASP A 116 -4.04 -2.99 -11.17
C ASP A 116 -4.37 -2.24 -9.87
N GLU A 117 -5.59 -1.73 -9.77
CA GLU A 117 -6.09 -1.14 -8.51
C GLU A 117 -6.04 -2.19 -7.40
N MET A 118 -5.54 -1.78 -6.23
CA MET A 118 -5.36 -2.66 -5.08
C MET A 118 -6.21 -2.18 -3.90
N SER A 119 -6.94 -3.09 -3.27
CA SER A 119 -7.58 -2.85 -1.98
C SER A 119 -6.70 -3.30 -0.81
N VAL A 120 -7.06 -2.93 0.42
CA VAL A 120 -6.37 -3.43 1.63
C VAL A 120 -6.37 -4.96 1.69
N VAL A 121 -7.48 -5.61 1.29
CA VAL A 121 -7.58 -7.08 1.29
C VAL A 121 -6.60 -7.70 0.30
N ASP A 122 -6.50 -7.11 -0.89
CA ASP A 122 -5.55 -7.55 -1.92
C ASP A 122 -4.11 -7.39 -1.46
N PHE A 123 -3.80 -6.28 -0.78
CA PHE A 123 -2.48 -6.03 -0.22
C PHE A 123 -2.11 -7.03 0.89
N ILE A 124 -3.03 -7.38 1.78
CA ILE A 124 -2.80 -8.40 2.82
C ILE A 124 -2.56 -9.77 2.18
N THR A 125 -3.36 -10.13 1.18
CA THR A 125 -3.19 -11.37 0.42
C THR A 125 -1.82 -11.39 -0.25
N TRP A 126 -1.45 -10.30 -0.92
CA TRP A 126 -0.14 -10.16 -1.56
C TRP A 126 1.01 -10.32 -0.56
N LEU A 127 0.92 -9.71 0.62
CA LEU A 127 1.94 -9.88 1.66
C LEU A 127 2.07 -11.33 2.12
N ARG A 128 0.96 -12.05 2.29
CA ARG A 128 0.98 -13.46 2.70
C ARG A 128 1.60 -14.36 1.63
N ASP A 129 1.25 -14.14 0.37
CA ASP A 129 1.66 -15.03 -0.72
C ASP A 129 3.09 -14.75 -1.21
N TYR A 130 3.49 -13.47 -1.23
CA TYR A 130 4.73 -13.06 -1.88
C TYR A 130 5.85 -12.70 -0.92
N LEU A 131 5.56 -12.28 0.31
CA LEU A 131 6.62 -11.78 1.19
C LEU A 131 7.55 -12.89 1.68
N ASP A 132 7.06 -14.12 1.85
CA ASP A 132 7.92 -15.26 2.17
C ASP A 132 8.90 -15.60 1.04
N ILE A 133 8.52 -15.35 -0.22
CA ILE A 133 9.40 -15.52 -1.39
C ILE A 133 10.34 -14.32 -1.52
N TYR A 134 9.82 -13.10 -1.41
CA TYR A 134 10.61 -11.88 -1.57
C TYR A 134 11.69 -11.75 -0.49
N LEU A 135 11.41 -12.12 0.76
CA LEU A 135 12.37 -12.00 1.87
C LEU A 135 13.42 -13.11 1.92
N ALA A 136 13.21 -14.24 1.24
CA ALA A 136 14.22 -15.29 1.13
C ALA A 136 15.51 -14.77 0.44
N ASP A 137 15.36 -13.80 -0.46
CA ASP A 137 16.47 -13.20 -1.23
C ASP A 137 17.12 -12.00 -0.53
N TYR A 138 16.60 -11.54 0.62
CA TYR A 138 17.18 -10.41 1.36
C TYR A 138 17.92 -10.91 2.60
N PRO A 139 19.27 -10.89 2.62
CA PRO A 139 20.01 -11.27 3.81
C PRO A 139 19.59 -10.40 5.00
N THR A 140 19.35 -11.07 6.13
CA THR A 140 19.25 -10.41 7.42
C THR A 140 20.55 -9.64 7.65
N ALA A 141 20.50 -8.31 7.55
CA ALA A 141 21.56 -7.46 8.12
C ALA A 141 21.62 -7.70 9.63
N SER A 142 22.31 -8.76 10.03
CA SER A 142 22.64 -9.17 11.39
C SER A 142 24.00 -9.87 11.38
N SER A 143 25.04 -9.13 11.00
CA SER A 143 26.42 -9.44 11.38
C SER A 143 27.32 -8.29 10.91
N ASN A 144 27.41 -7.25 11.73
CA ASN A 144 28.61 -6.42 11.90
C ASN A 144 28.41 -5.61 13.18
N ILE A 145 28.44 -6.30 14.31
CA ILE A 145 28.95 -5.75 15.55
C ILE A 145 30.26 -6.50 15.80
N GLU A 146 31.33 -6.08 15.14
CA GLU A 146 32.71 -6.30 15.58
C GLU A 146 33.51 -5.05 15.22
N GLY A 147 34.12 -4.43 16.24
CA GLY A 147 34.96 -3.23 16.13
C GLY A 147 34.72 -2.26 17.27
#